data_AF-A0A8H4ATM8-F1
#
_entry.id   AF-A0A8H4ATM8-F1
#
_cell.length_a   1.000
_cell.length_b   1.000
_cell.length_c   1.000
_cell.angle_alpha   90.00
_cell.angle_beta   90.00
_cell.angle_gamma   90.00
#
_symmetry.space_group_name_H-M   'P 1'
#
loop_
_entity.id
_entity.type
_entity.pdbx_description
1 polymer ?
#
loop_
_entity_poly.entity_id
_entity_poly.type
_entity_poly.pdbx_seq_one_letter_code
_entity_poly.pdbx_strand_id
1 'polypeptide(L)'
;MLTDSSSHYSSSHSSRSIIPSKQTATESTPILDQYFNPRMIYLWLKNIEAIIHLSQALNEKLNSDFISLEWVQHREVMKNIKHTREITTDLINREISLISSYVTEYSFNHELIQAIGIIIFRPPKYVKTIWDTLADVVNKSHSSQQTEIIDLSETGLPNNKIIPACIKEAFDGLTQIENELDLWDSRLEELWNINVKPPQKNLLPYSVYNDVDDDMLPYLEFTTENFKHWNVKDPAKEFSYGCTCRNNCRDIEACSCIQHCEAGYPFKNGKLIRSDIGAIYECNSFCGCDYTCPNRNIQNNNMNDKNLQIFKTSNRGWGVRTLKPIKEGSFVTEHVGEIINSRTSMLRSICYDKLNMMAYFDLDYGFDSDKGSKILCLDSNYWCNISRFMNHSCDANLFFVETKDMRFQRIGFFAQRDISKNTELTLDYRIQNPEFECLCGSKFCRFKKKI
;
A
#
# COMPACT_ATOMS: atom_id res chain seq x y z
N MET A 1 33.39 -38.51 -25.84
CA MET A 1 34.17 -37.72 -24.87
C MET A 1 33.89 -36.26 -25.20
N LEU A 2 32.73 -35.68 -24.88
CA LEU A 2 32.21 -35.31 -23.54
C LEU A 2 33.28 -34.68 -22.65
N THR A 3 33.31 -33.35 -22.63
CA THR A 3 33.70 -32.54 -21.47
C THR A 3 32.79 -31.32 -21.42
N ASP A 4 32.00 -31.26 -20.36
CA ASP A 4 31.06 -30.23 -19.96
C ASP A 4 31.69 -28.86 -19.74
N SER A 5 30.96 -27.81 -20.11
CA SER A 5 31.06 -26.48 -19.49
C SER A 5 29.68 -25.81 -19.45
N SER A 6 28.78 -26.39 -18.67
CA SER A 6 27.57 -25.73 -18.18
C SER A 6 27.94 -24.72 -17.10
N SER A 7 28.15 -23.45 -17.48
CA SER A 7 28.17 -22.34 -16.53
C SER A 7 26.74 -21.96 -16.17
N HIS A 8 26.28 -22.50 -15.04
CA HIS A 8 25.06 -22.05 -14.37
C HIS A 8 25.17 -20.56 -14.03
N TYR A 9 24.40 -19.73 -14.74
CA TYR A 9 24.06 -18.38 -14.26
C TYR A 9 22.99 -18.53 -13.17
N SER A 10 23.44 -18.68 -11.93
CA SER A 10 22.59 -18.57 -10.74
C SER A 10 22.51 -17.11 -10.32
N SER A 11 21.61 -16.34 -10.92
CA SER A 11 21.20 -15.05 -10.34
C SER A 11 20.18 -15.33 -9.25
N SER A 12 20.57 -15.10 -8.00
CA SER A 12 19.70 -15.16 -6.83
C SER A 12 18.63 -14.06 -6.92
N HIS A 13 17.52 -14.36 -7.60
CA HIS A 13 16.32 -13.53 -7.62
C HIS A 13 15.49 -13.85 -6.38
N SER A 14 15.64 -13.06 -5.31
CA SER A 14 14.73 -13.11 -4.17
C SER A 14 13.75 -11.94 -4.25
N SER A 15 12.73 -12.06 -5.10
CA SER A 15 11.50 -11.28 -4.94
C SER A 15 10.83 -11.76 -3.66
N ARG A 16 10.88 -10.97 -2.58
CA ARG A 16 10.24 -11.32 -1.30
C ARG A 16 8.76 -10.95 -1.38
N SER A 17 7.97 -11.77 -2.08
CA SER A 17 6.54 -11.84 -1.83
C SER A 17 6.31 -12.60 -0.52
N ILE A 18 6.48 -11.90 0.61
CA ILE A 18 6.02 -12.40 1.90
C ILE A 18 4.50 -12.42 1.80
N ILE A 19 3.89 -13.57 2.07
CA ILE A 19 2.45 -13.81 1.94
C ILE A 19 1.89 -14.18 3.30
N PRO A 20 0.62 -13.85 3.58
CA PRO A 20 0.02 -14.03 4.88
C PRO A 20 -0.08 -15.50 5.26
N SER A 21 0.32 -15.83 6.50
CA SER A 21 -0.13 -17.04 7.16
C SER A 21 -1.57 -16.82 7.62
N LYS A 22 -2.52 -17.65 7.14
CA LYS A 22 -3.85 -17.68 7.74
C LYS A 22 -3.75 -18.31 9.12
N GLN A 23 -3.94 -17.51 10.16
CA GLN A 23 -4.43 -18.03 11.43
C GLN A 23 -5.86 -18.54 11.23
N THR A 24 -6.14 -19.69 11.85
CA THR A 24 -7.45 -20.34 11.89
C THR A 24 -8.54 -19.35 12.29
N ALA A 25 -9.62 -19.30 11.51
CA ALA A 25 -10.78 -18.46 11.77
C ALA A 25 -11.34 -18.72 13.18
N THR A 26 -11.07 -17.79 14.09
CA THR A 26 -11.84 -17.61 15.32
C THR A 26 -12.96 -16.62 15.01
N GLU A 27 -14.17 -16.98 15.43
CA GLU A 27 -15.41 -16.23 15.21
C GLU A 27 -15.30 -14.82 15.82
N SER A 28 -15.06 -13.75 15.02
CA SER A 28 -15.42 -12.33 15.31
C SER A 28 -14.93 -11.26 14.30
N THR A 29 -14.52 -11.58 13.08
CA THR A 29 -13.89 -10.62 12.12
C THR A 29 -14.70 -9.98 10.96
N PRO A 30 -16.03 -10.16 10.75
CA PRO A 30 -16.71 -9.55 9.58
C PRO A 30 -16.72 -8.01 9.55
N ILE A 31 -16.68 -7.36 10.72
CA ILE A 31 -16.81 -5.90 10.84
C ILE A 31 -15.53 -5.20 10.37
N LEU A 32 -14.35 -5.77 10.62
CA LEU A 32 -13.07 -5.12 10.37
C LEU A 32 -12.77 -4.99 8.87
N ASP A 33 -12.93 -6.07 8.12
CA ASP A 33 -12.64 -6.08 6.68
C ASP A 33 -13.57 -5.16 5.87
N GLN A 34 -14.79 -4.92 6.37
CA GLN A 34 -15.75 -4.00 5.75
C GLN A 34 -15.59 -2.55 6.22
N TYR A 35 -14.97 -2.34 7.39
CA TYR A 35 -14.80 -1.02 7.98
C TYR A 35 -13.72 -0.20 7.26
N PHE A 36 -12.59 -0.83 6.93
CA PHE A 36 -11.45 -0.15 6.33
C PHE A 36 -11.48 -0.21 4.81
N ASN A 37 -11.83 0.91 4.17
CA ASN A 37 -11.64 1.05 2.72
C ASN A 37 -10.19 1.49 2.38
N PRO A 38 -9.71 1.23 1.15
CA PRO A 38 -8.33 1.56 0.76
C PRO A 38 -7.95 3.03 0.96
N ARG A 39 -8.90 3.96 0.80
CA ARG A 39 -8.64 5.39 1.00
C ARG A 39 -8.41 5.75 2.46
N MET A 40 -9.21 5.18 3.37
CA MET A 40 -9.01 5.37 4.82
C MET A 40 -7.63 4.85 5.24
N ILE A 41 -7.25 3.68 4.74
CA ILE A 41 -5.95 3.08 5.03
C ILE A 41 -4.83 3.94 4.45
N TYR A 42 -4.97 4.42 3.23
CA TYR A 42 -4.01 5.33 2.61
C TYR A 42 -3.83 6.63 3.41
N LEU A 43 -4.92 7.29 3.81
CA LEU A 43 -4.86 8.50 4.62
C LEU A 43 -4.23 8.22 6.00
N TRP A 44 -4.58 7.11 6.63
CA TRP A 44 -3.96 6.68 7.90
C TRP A 44 -2.45 6.50 7.75
N LEU A 45 -2.00 5.82 6.70
CA LEU A 45 -0.57 5.64 6.43
C LEU A 45 0.15 6.96 6.15
N LYS A 46 -0.49 7.92 5.46
CA LYS A 46 0.07 9.27 5.29
C LYS A 46 0.23 10.03 6.61
N ASN A 47 -0.68 9.82 7.56
CA ASN A 47 -0.52 10.35 8.90
C ASN A 47 0.67 9.71 9.63
N ILE A 48 0.80 8.38 9.58
CA ILE A 48 1.90 7.65 10.22
C ILE A 48 3.26 8.04 9.62
N GLU A 49 3.34 8.22 8.31
CA GLU A 49 4.54 8.69 7.60
C GLU A 49 5.01 10.08 8.04
N ALA A 50 4.11 10.92 8.57
CA ALA A 50 4.43 12.27 9.02
C ALA A 50 5.07 12.30 10.43
N ILE A 51 4.91 11.23 11.23
CA ILE A 51 5.42 11.19 12.60
C ILE A 51 6.96 11.18 12.61
N ILE A 52 7.54 12.26 13.11
CA ILE A 52 8.98 12.43 13.22
C ILE A 52 9.54 11.44 14.26
N HIS A 53 10.60 10.72 13.91
CA HIS A 53 11.22 9.70 14.77
C HIS A 53 10.29 8.56 15.22
N LEU A 54 9.36 8.13 14.37
CA LEU A 54 8.54 6.95 14.63
C LEU A 54 9.39 5.68 14.84
N SER A 55 9.33 5.11 16.05
CA SER A 55 9.94 3.82 16.38
C SER A 55 9.10 2.66 15.84
N GLN A 56 9.70 1.49 15.64
CA GLN A 56 8.96 0.31 15.20
C GLN A 56 7.86 -0.08 16.21
N ALA A 57 8.17 -0.08 17.52
CA ALA A 57 7.20 -0.40 18.57
C ALA A 57 6.01 0.57 18.57
N LEU A 58 6.26 1.88 18.41
CA LEU A 58 5.19 2.87 18.31
C LEU A 58 4.35 2.67 17.05
N ASN A 59 4.97 2.34 15.91
CA ASN A 59 4.25 2.05 14.67
C ASN A 59 3.34 0.81 14.81
N GLU A 60 3.84 -0.26 15.43
CA GLU A 60 3.06 -1.47 15.71
C GLU A 60 1.89 -1.18 16.65
N LYS A 61 2.12 -0.38 17.70
CA LYS A 61 1.07 0.04 18.65
C LYS A 61 -0.01 0.87 17.96
N LEU A 62 0.37 1.94 17.26
CA LEU A 62 -0.57 2.82 16.55
C LEU A 62 -1.43 2.05 15.55
N ASN A 63 -0.82 1.17 14.73
CA ASN A 63 -1.59 0.36 13.78
C ASN A 63 -2.52 -0.63 14.49
N SER A 64 -2.08 -1.24 15.59
CA SER A 64 -2.91 -2.17 16.36
C SER A 64 -4.12 -1.46 16.97
N ASP A 65 -3.91 -0.27 17.55
CA ASP A 65 -4.98 0.54 18.13
C ASP A 65 -5.91 1.09 17.05
N PHE A 66 -5.38 1.52 15.89
CA PHE A 66 -6.20 1.99 14.78
C PHE A 66 -7.17 0.92 14.27
N ILE A 67 -6.69 -0.32 14.09
CA ILE A 67 -7.50 -1.39 13.51
C ILE A 67 -8.24 -2.25 14.54
N SER A 68 -8.06 -2.05 15.85
CA SER A 68 -8.66 -2.96 16.82
C SER A 68 -10.20 -2.90 16.75
N LEU A 69 -10.85 -4.06 16.95
CA LEU A 69 -12.32 -4.12 17.03
C LEU A 69 -12.85 -3.19 18.12
N GLU A 70 -12.11 -3.11 19.23
CA GLU A 70 -12.38 -2.22 20.34
C GLU A 70 -12.52 -0.75 19.84
N TRP A 71 -11.50 -0.20 19.19
CA TRP A 71 -11.51 1.19 18.72
C TRP A 71 -12.45 1.40 17.54
N VAL A 72 -12.61 0.42 16.66
CA VAL A 72 -13.63 0.47 15.59
C VAL A 72 -15.03 0.67 16.15
N GLN A 73 -15.42 -0.11 17.17
CA GLN A 73 -16.71 0.06 17.84
C GLN A 73 -16.85 1.43 18.51
N HIS A 74 -15.77 1.94 19.13
CA HIS A 74 -15.76 3.28 19.70
C HIS A 74 -16.06 4.35 18.65
N ARG A 75 -15.39 4.29 17.48
CA ARG A 75 -15.64 5.24 16.38
C ARG A 75 -17.07 5.17 15.85
N GLU A 76 -17.66 3.98 15.77
CA GLU A 76 -19.07 3.83 15.38
C GLU A 76 -20.04 4.44 16.40
N VAL A 77 -19.77 4.32 17.69
CA VAL A 77 -20.54 5.03 18.72
C VAL A 77 -20.40 6.54 18.53
N MET A 78 -19.17 7.02 18.34
CA MET A 78 -18.89 8.45 18.13
C MET A 78 -19.59 9.04 16.91
N LYS A 79 -19.66 8.31 15.79
CA LYS A 79 -20.39 8.75 14.58
C LYS A 79 -21.90 8.88 14.79
N ASN A 80 -22.47 8.14 15.73
CA ASN A 80 -23.91 8.15 16.00
C ASN A 80 -24.34 9.23 17.01
N ILE A 81 -23.38 9.86 17.70
CA ILE A 81 -23.63 10.95 18.64
C ILE A 81 -23.89 12.25 17.87
N LYS A 82 -25.08 12.84 18.07
CA LYS A 82 -25.46 14.10 17.38
C LYS A 82 -25.11 15.34 18.18
N HIS A 83 -25.02 15.20 19.50
CA HIS A 83 -24.73 16.30 20.41
C HIS A 83 -23.65 15.89 21.41
N THR A 84 -22.68 16.75 21.65
CA THR A 84 -21.57 16.50 22.59
C THR A 84 -22.02 16.13 24.01
N ARG A 85 -23.19 16.62 24.45
CA ARG A 85 -23.81 16.24 25.74
C ARG A 85 -24.21 14.76 25.86
N GLU A 86 -24.25 14.01 24.76
CA GLU A 86 -24.58 12.58 24.74
C GLU A 86 -23.34 11.69 24.98
N ILE A 87 -22.15 12.29 25.04
CA ILE A 87 -20.91 11.57 25.37
C ILE A 87 -20.93 11.19 26.85
N THR A 88 -20.84 9.89 27.13
CA THR A 88 -20.86 9.37 28.50
C THR A 88 -19.48 9.47 29.16
N THR A 89 -19.47 9.54 30.49
CA THR A 89 -18.24 9.49 31.31
C THR A 89 -17.41 8.22 31.02
N ASP A 90 -18.06 7.10 30.70
CA ASP A 90 -17.37 5.85 30.38
C ASP A 90 -16.57 5.90 29.08
N LEU A 91 -17.12 6.55 28.04
CA LEU A 91 -16.43 6.78 26.76
C LEU A 91 -15.18 7.64 26.97
N ILE A 92 -15.35 8.76 27.67
CA ILE A 92 -14.24 9.68 27.98
C ILE A 92 -13.13 8.95 28.74
N ASN A 93 -13.48 8.19 29.77
CA ASN A 93 -12.51 7.41 30.53
C ASN A 93 -11.72 6.40 29.69
N ARG A 94 -12.34 5.84 28.65
CA ARG A 94 -11.69 4.90 27.74
C ARG A 94 -10.71 5.63 26.81
N GLU A 95 -11.11 6.79 26.28
CA GLU A 95 -10.21 7.68 25.51
C GLU A 95 -8.99 8.10 26.36
N ILE A 96 -9.21 8.50 27.63
CA ILE A 96 -8.14 8.84 28.58
C ILE A 96 -7.19 7.67 28.78
N SER A 97 -7.71 6.46 28.97
CA SER A 97 -6.88 5.27 29.18
C SER A 97 -5.91 5.03 28.02
N LEU A 98 -6.37 5.24 26.78
CA LEU A 98 -5.50 5.13 25.61
C LEU A 98 -4.42 6.21 25.63
N ILE A 99 -4.82 7.47 25.79
CA ILE A 99 -3.91 8.62 25.75
C ILE A 99 -2.87 8.52 26.86
N SER A 100 -3.27 8.08 28.06
CA SER A 100 -2.37 7.91 29.21
C SER A 100 -1.22 6.95 28.89
N SER A 101 -1.48 5.81 28.25
CA SER A 101 -0.41 4.89 27.82
C SER A 101 0.58 5.57 26.89
N TYR A 102 0.11 6.42 25.96
CA TYR A 102 1.02 7.17 25.10
C TYR A 102 1.80 8.26 25.84
N VAL A 103 1.17 9.01 26.75
CA VAL A 103 1.82 10.07 27.54
C VAL A 103 2.93 9.50 28.43
N THR A 104 2.73 8.31 29.00
CA THR A 104 3.75 7.69 29.87
C THR A 104 4.93 7.12 29.10
N GLU A 105 4.73 6.71 27.85
CA GLU A 105 5.74 5.99 27.06
C GLU A 105 6.46 6.87 26.03
N TYR A 106 5.84 7.97 25.57
CA TYR A 106 6.32 8.77 24.44
C TYR A 106 6.28 10.27 24.72
N SER A 107 7.21 11.00 24.11
CA SER A 107 7.24 12.45 24.16
C SER A 107 6.16 13.07 23.26
N PHE A 108 5.71 14.27 23.64
CA PHE A 108 4.78 15.06 22.83
C PHE A 108 5.33 15.33 21.42
N ASN A 109 4.46 15.13 20.42
CA ASN A 109 4.70 15.47 19.02
C ASN A 109 3.33 15.71 18.34
N HIS A 110 3.25 16.69 17.45
CA HIS A 110 1.98 17.09 16.81
C HIS A 110 1.37 15.96 15.97
N GLU A 111 2.17 15.30 15.15
CA GLU A 111 1.69 14.22 14.28
C GLU A 111 1.20 13.01 15.08
N LEU A 112 1.81 12.72 16.24
CA LEU A 112 1.32 11.68 17.17
C LEU A 112 -0.04 12.03 17.77
N ILE A 113 -0.25 13.28 18.20
CA ILE A 113 -1.56 13.75 18.69
C ILE A 113 -2.63 13.59 17.61
N GLN A 114 -2.28 13.88 16.36
CA GLN A 114 -3.17 13.69 15.22
C GLN A 114 -3.50 12.21 14.97
N ALA A 115 -2.51 11.32 15.08
CA ALA A 115 -2.71 9.88 14.97
C ALA A 115 -3.65 9.34 16.05
N ILE A 116 -3.45 9.76 17.30
CA ILE A 116 -4.31 9.39 18.42
C ILE A 116 -5.74 9.93 18.20
N GLY A 117 -5.87 11.16 17.69
CA GLY A 117 -7.16 11.75 17.31
C GLY A 117 -7.92 10.92 16.29
N ILE A 118 -7.24 10.37 15.29
CA ILE A 118 -7.84 9.43 14.33
C ILE A 118 -8.35 8.17 15.03
N ILE A 119 -7.56 7.59 15.95
CA ILE A 119 -7.89 6.33 16.64
C ILE A 119 -9.17 6.49 17.46
N ILE A 120 -9.26 7.55 18.26
CA ILE A 120 -10.43 7.84 19.11
C ILE A 120 -11.53 8.63 18.39
N PHE A 121 -11.32 8.99 17.13
CA PHE A 121 -12.24 9.74 16.28
C PHE A 121 -12.63 11.11 16.89
N ARG A 122 -11.59 11.87 17.28
CA ARG A 122 -11.68 13.21 17.84
C ARG A 122 -10.73 14.18 17.14
N PRO A 123 -11.06 15.49 17.10
CA PRO A 123 -10.13 16.50 16.63
C PRO A 123 -8.82 16.52 17.44
N PRO A 124 -7.66 16.76 16.82
CA PRO A 124 -6.37 16.77 17.52
C PRO A 124 -6.29 17.75 18.70
N LYS A 125 -7.03 18.87 18.64
CA LYS A 125 -7.09 19.87 19.71
C LYS A 125 -7.67 19.29 21.01
N TYR A 126 -8.69 18.44 20.91
CA TYR A 126 -9.25 17.70 22.04
C TYR A 126 -8.20 16.79 22.67
N VAL A 127 -7.48 16.03 21.84
CA VAL A 127 -6.43 15.11 22.29
C VAL A 127 -5.29 15.87 22.97
N LYS A 128 -4.86 17.02 22.40
CA LYS A 128 -3.83 17.87 22.99
C LYS A 128 -4.20 18.32 24.40
N THR A 129 -5.44 18.76 24.63
CA THR A 129 -5.87 19.20 25.96
C THR A 129 -5.81 18.06 26.99
N ILE A 130 -6.23 16.85 26.61
CA ILE A 130 -6.10 15.69 27.49
C ILE A 130 -4.63 15.37 27.74
N TRP A 131 -3.81 15.39 26.69
CA TRP A 131 -2.38 15.12 26.76
C TRP A 131 -1.68 16.06 27.74
N ASP A 132 -1.85 17.37 27.58
CA ASP A 132 -1.21 18.39 28.42
C ASP A 132 -1.61 18.21 29.88
N THR A 133 -2.90 17.92 30.14
CA THR A 133 -3.41 17.70 31.50
C THR A 133 -2.80 16.46 32.14
N LEU A 134 -2.70 15.35 31.40
CA LEU A 134 -2.08 14.12 31.89
C LEU A 134 -0.56 14.30 32.09
N ALA A 135 0.12 14.99 31.18
CA ALA A 135 1.54 15.27 31.29
C ALA A 135 1.85 16.13 32.53
N ASP A 136 1.02 17.13 32.83
CA ASP A 136 1.15 17.94 34.05
C ASP A 136 0.99 17.10 35.32
N VAL A 137 0.03 16.17 35.35
CA VAL A 137 -0.17 15.24 36.49
C VAL A 137 1.06 14.35 36.68
N VAL A 138 1.57 13.77 35.58
CA VAL A 138 2.79 12.95 35.60
C VAL A 138 3.98 13.77 36.10
N ASN A 139 4.20 14.98 35.59
CA ASN A 139 5.32 15.84 35.98
C ASN A 139 5.26 16.32 37.44
N LYS A 140 4.05 16.61 37.96
CA LYS A 140 3.85 17.00 39.37
C LYS A 140 4.14 15.86 40.33
N SER A 141 3.83 14.62 39.94
CA SER A 141 4.16 13.42 40.73
C SER A 141 5.67 13.19 40.86
N HIS A 142 6.46 13.67 39.89
CA HIS A 142 7.92 13.57 39.90
C HIS A 142 8.65 14.73 40.63
N SER A 143 7.99 15.85 40.94
CA SER A 143 8.63 17.08 41.43
C SER A 143 8.34 17.49 42.87
N SER A 144 7.45 16.78 43.60
CA SER A 144 7.00 17.22 44.93
C SER A 144 7.13 16.13 46.01
N GLN A 145 7.97 16.37 47.03
CA GLN A 145 7.96 15.65 48.34
C GLN A 145 6.77 16.07 49.25
N GLN A 146 5.60 16.36 48.68
CA GLN A 146 4.34 16.44 49.41
C GLN A 146 3.31 15.59 48.69
N THR A 147 3.32 14.33 49.08
CA THR A 147 2.30 13.32 48.78
C THR A 147 0.96 13.74 49.39
N GLU A 148 0.07 14.34 48.59
CA GLU A 148 -1.24 13.71 48.52
C GLU A 148 -1.03 12.41 47.73
N ILE A 149 -1.23 11.30 48.41
CA ILE A 149 -1.00 9.95 47.88
C ILE A 149 -1.91 9.79 46.66
N ILE A 150 -1.34 9.69 45.46
CA ILE A 150 -2.00 9.03 44.33
C ILE A 150 -1.54 7.58 44.41
N ASP A 151 -2.42 6.72 44.90
CA ASP A 151 -2.13 5.30 44.98
C ASP A 151 -2.22 4.72 43.56
N LEU A 152 -1.10 4.23 43.01
CA LEU A 152 -1.04 3.67 41.65
C LEU A 152 -1.54 2.20 41.61
N SER A 153 -1.97 1.64 42.74
CA SER A 153 -2.93 0.52 42.75
C SER A 153 -4.38 0.97 42.55
N GLU A 154 -4.65 2.29 42.64
CA GLU A 154 -5.81 2.99 42.03
C GLU A 154 -5.58 3.36 40.54
N THR A 155 -4.36 3.18 39.99
CA THR A 155 -4.14 3.13 38.53
C THR A 155 -4.18 1.71 37.96
N GLY A 156 -4.65 0.75 38.75
CA GLY A 156 -5.08 -0.53 38.23
C GLY A 156 -6.11 -0.30 37.13
N LEU A 157 -5.68 -0.26 35.87
CA LEU A 157 -6.38 -1.00 34.84
C LEU A 157 -6.60 -2.40 35.46
N PRO A 158 -7.74 -2.76 36.07
CA PRO A 158 -9.11 -2.20 36.03
C PRO A 158 -9.79 -1.87 37.41
N ASN A 159 -10.91 -1.14 37.32
CA ASN A 159 -12.05 -0.99 38.28
C ASN A 159 -11.96 -0.01 39.47
N ASN A 160 -12.05 1.30 39.24
CA ASN A 160 -13.21 2.18 39.58
C ASN A 160 -12.82 3.66 39.38
N LYS A 161 -13.37 4.25 38.31
CA LYS A 161 -13.00 5.57 37.77
C LYS A 161 -13.51 6.72 38.65
N ILE A 162 -12.60 7.51 39.22
CA ILE A 162 -12.87 8.93 39.55
C ILE A 162 -11.91 9.76 38.69
N ILE A 163 -12.48 10.41 37.67
CA ILE A 163 -11.77 11.42 36.88
C ILE A 163 -11.48 12.61 37.82
N PRO A 164 -10.22 13.04 37.99
CA PRO A 164 -9.89 14.26 38.72
C PRO A 164 -10.75 15.43 38.26
N ALA A 165 -11.33 16.22 39.18
CA ALA A 165 -12.25 17.31 38.84
C ALA A 165 -11.63 18.31 37.83
N CYS A 166 -10.32 18.55 37.92
CA CYS A 166 -9.59 19.38 36.97
C CYS A 166 -9.60 18.84 35.53
N ILE A 167 -9.61 17.51 35.36
CA ILE A 167 -9.72 16.87 34.06
C ILE A 167 -11.14 17.09 33.52
N LYS A 168 -12.18 16.91 34.34
CA LYS A 168 -13.58 17.15 33.97
C LYS A 168 -13.87 18.62 33.61
N GLU A 169 -13.30 19.57 34.34
CA GLU A 169 -13.43 21.01 34.05
C GLU A 169 -12.69 21.43 32.77
N ALA A 170 -11.53 20.84 32.49
CA ALA A 170 -10.87 20.99 31.20
C ALA A 170 -11.74 20.45 30.05
N PHE A 171 -12.49 19.36 30.29
CA PHE A 171 -13.43 18.78 29.33
C PHE A 171 -14.65 19.66 29.03
N ASP A 172 -15.29 20.23 30.05
CA ASP A 172 -16.47 21.09 29.86
C ASP A 172 -16.14 22.38 29.07
N GLY A 173 -14.87 22.81 29.06
CA GLY A 173 -14.37 23.93 28.24
C GLY A 173 -14.01 23.57 26.79
N LEU A 174 -13.87 22.29 26.43
CA LEU A 174 -13.41 21.87 25.10
C LEU A 174 -14.46 22.07 24.00
N THR A 175 -15.75 22.17 24.34
CA THR A 175 -16.83 22.46 23.38
C THR A 175 -16.71 23.86 22.77
N GLN A 176 -15.96 24.75 23.41
CA GLN A 176 -15.73 26.12 22.94
C GLN A 176 -14.47 26.25 22.05
N ILE A 177 -13.62 25.21 22.09
CA ILE A 177 -12.28 25.22 21.53
C ILE A 177 -12.25 24.67 20.09
N GLU A 178 -13.35 24.10 19.59
CA GLU A 178 -13.48 23.54 18.22
C GLU A 178 -13.28 24.55 17.08
N ASN A 179 -13.23 25.87 17.34
CA ASN A 179 -13.29 26.91 16.31
C ASN A 179 -11.96 27.52 15.82
N GLU A 180 -10.79 26.94 16.12
CA GLU A 180 -9.52 27.47 15.60
C GLU A 180 -8.62 26.31 15.14
N LEU A 181 -8.67 26.03 13.84
CA LEU A 181 -8.11 24.85 13.16
C LEU A 181 -6.71 25.08 12.55
N ASP A 182 -6.05 26.21 12.82
CA ASP A 182 -5.00 26.72 11.92
C ASP A 182 -3.61 26.04 11.99
N LEU A 183 -3.50 24.81 12.50
CA LEU A 183 -2.22 24.07 12.56
C LEU A 183 -2.28 22.57 12.22
N TRP A 184 -3.46 21.98 11.94
CA TRP A 184 -3.57 20.53 11.72
C TRP A 184 -3.76 20.18 10.24
N ASP A 185 -3.21 19.05 9.79
CA ASP A 185 -3.27 18.67 8.37
C ASP A 185 -4.72 18.33 7.95
N SER A 186 -5.36 19.29 7.28
CA SER A 186 -6.75 19.20 6.83
C SER A 186 -7.00 18.07 5.83
N ARG A 187 -5.96 17.56 5.17
CA ARG A 187 -6.07 16.38 4.28
C ARG A 187 -6.45 15.11 5.04
N LEU A 188 -6.15 15.08 6.35
CA LEU A 188 -6.43 13.95 7.22
C LEU A 188 -7.70 14.15 8.06
N GLU A 189 -8.27 15.36 8.06
CA GLU A 189 -9.47 15.73 8.82
C GLU A 189 -10.64 14.77 8.57
N GLU A 190 -10.72 14.27 7.34
CA GLU A 190 -11.72 13.29 6.95
C GLU A 190 -11.76 12.05 7.86
N LEU A 191 -10.62 11.60 8.37
CA LEU A 191 -10.53 10.38 9.17
C LEU A 191 -11.20 10.48 10.55
N TRP A 192 -11.42 11.70 11.06
CA TRP A 192 -12.13 11.94 12.32
C TRP A 192 -13.34 12.88 12.15
N ASN A 193 -13.73 13.17 10.91
CA ASN A 193 -14.91 14.00 10.64
C ASN A 193 -16.18 13.14 10.72
N ILE A 194 -16.96 13.36 11.78
CA ILE A 194 -18.24 12.66 12.04
C ILE A 194 -19.26 12.77 10.90
N ASN A 195 -19.16 13.81 10.06
CA ASN A 195 -20.11 14.06 8.98
C ASN A 195 -19.70 13.39 7.67
N VAL A 196 -18.45 12.97 7.52
CA VAL A 196 -17.99 12.34 6.29
C VAL A 196 -18.51 10.91 6.25
N LYS A 197 -19.35 10.63 5.25
CA LYS A 197 -19.81 9.29 4.95
C LYS A 197 -18.76 8.56 4.12
N PRO A 198 -18.60 7.23 4.28
CA PRO A 198 -17.79 6.43 3.39
C PRO A 198 -18.18 6.70 1.92
N PRO A 199 -17.20 6.74 1.00
CA PRO A 199 -17.47 7.07 -0.39
C PRO A 199 -18.54 6.15 -0.97
N GLN A 200 -19.61 6.76 -1.50
CA GLN A 200 -20.62 6.05 -2.28
C GLN A 200 -20.11 5.93 -3.73
N LYS A 201 -20.16 4.70 -4.28
CA LYS A 201 -19.55 4.23 -5.56
C LYS A 201 -19.42 5.28 -6.67
N ASN A 202 -18.30 5.23 -7.41
CA ASN A 202 -18.09 6.06 -8.61
C ASN A 202 -17.44 5.34 -9.80
N LEU A 203 -17.61 5.98 -10.97
CA LEU A 203 -17.25 5.59 -12.34
C LEU A 203 -15.90 4.87 -12.46
N LEU A 204 -15.96 3.60 -12.85
CA LEU A 204 -14.78 2.78 -13.09
C LEU A 204 -14.29 2.98 -14.54
N PRO A 205 -12.98 3.15 -14.77
CA PRO A 205 -12.44 3.26 -16.13
C PRO A 205 -12.48 1.92 -16.89
N TYR A 206 -12.72 0.82 -16.18
CA TYR A 206 -12.77 -0.53 -16.72
C TYR A 206 -14.16 -1.13 -16.60
N SER A 207 -14.50 -2.05 -17.51
CA SER A 207 -15.70 -2.86 -17.35
C SER A 207 -15.55 -3.82 -16.17
N VAL A 208 -16.61 -3.97 -15.38
CA VAL A 208 -16.64 -4.81 -14.19
C VAL A 208 -17.84 -5.74 -14.25
N TYR A 209 -17.62 -7.00 -13.93
CA TYR A 209 -18.64 -8.05 -14.00
C TYR A 209 -18.64 -8.91 -12.74
N ASN A 210 -19.78 -8.99 -12.06
CA ASN A 210 -19.97 -9.88 -10.92
C ASN A 210 -21.31 -10.63 -11.08
N ASP A 211 -21.24 -11.94 -11.19
CA ASP A 211 -22.36 -12.88 -11.18
C ASP A 211 -22.21 -13.96 -10.10
N VAL A 212 -21.28 -13.76 -9.16
CA VAL A 212 -20.92 -14.73 -8.11
C VAL A 212 -21.57 -14.33 -6.79
N ASP A 213 -21.50 -13.06 -6.42
CA ASP A 213 -22.01 -12.51 -5.16
C ASP A 213 -22.38 -11.02 -5.28
N ASP A 214 -22.77 -10.40 -4.17
CA ASP A 214 -23.09 -8.96 -4.07
C ASP A 214 -21.86 -8.08 -3.77
N ASP A 215 -20.65 -8.65 -3.81
CA ASP A 215 -19.42 -7.91 -3.52
C ASP A 215 -19.18 -6.82 -4.56
N MET A 216 -18.57 -5.73 -4.11
CA MET A 216 -18.30 -4.56 -4.92
C MET A 216 -16.83 -4.24 -4.90
N LEU A 217 -16.33 -3.67 -6.00
CA LEU A 217 -14.94 -3.20 -6.00
C LEU A 217 -14.74 -2.15 -4.90
N PRO A 218 -13.61 -2.24 -4.17
CA PRO A 218 -13.29 -1.26 -3.15
C PRO A 218 -12.99 0.10 -3.81
N TYR A 219 -13.15 1.17 -3.03
CA TYR A 219 -12.85 2.52 -3.50
C TYR A 219 -11.34 2.69 -3.69
N LEU A 220 -10.92 2.77 -4.95
CA LEU A 220 -9.53 2.84 -5.40
C LEU A 220 -9.36 4.02 -6.34
N GLU A 221 -8.14 4.56 -6.40
CA GLU A 221 -7.79 5.64 -7.31
C GLU A 221 -7.09 5.05 -8.54
N PHE A 222 -7.77 5.09 -9.69
CA PHE A 222 -7.24 4.51 -10.92
C PHE A 222 -6.34 5.50 -11.66
N THR A 223 -5.08 5.11 -11.86
CA THR A 223 -4.07 5.89 -12.58
C THR A 223 -3.56 5.12 -13.80
N THR A 224 -3.03 5.84 -14.79
CA THR A 224 -2.35 5.28 -15.97
C THR A 224 -0.83 5.37 -15.88
N GLU A 225 -0.29 6.09 -14.89
CA GLU A 225 1.14 6.32 -14.72
C GLU A 225 1.54 6.12 -13.26
N ASN A 226 2.80 5.77 -13.05
CA ASN A 226 3.40 5.74 -11.72
C ASN A 226 3.50 7.15 -11.14
N PHE A 227 3.29 7.28 -9.83
CA PHE A 227 3.55 8.53 -9.13
C PHE A 227 4.64 8.34 -8.08
N LYS A 228 5.53 9.32 -8.00
CA LYS A 228 6.68 9.30 -7.10
C LYS A 228 6.25 9.78 -5.71
N HIS A 229 6.50 8.97 -4.69
CA HIS A 229 6.33 9.37 -3.31
C HIS A 229 7.29 10.52 -2.95
N TRP A 230 6.87 11.48 -2.11
CA TRP A 230 7.65 12.67 -1.76
C TRP A 230 9.03 12.37 -1.14
N ASN A 231 9.12 11.31 -0.33
CA ASN A 231 10.38 10.79 0.24
C ASN A 231 11.32 10.09 -0.74
N VAL A 232 10.90 9.84 -1.98
CA VAL A 232 11.77 9.24 -2.99
C VAL A 232 12.55 10.37 -3.66
N LYS A 233 13.89 10.29 -3.53
CA LYS A 233 14.82 11.25 -4.16
C LYS A 233 14.60 11.25 -5.67
N ASP A 234 15.04 12.31 -6.35
CA ASP A 234 15.12 12.28 -7.81
C ASP A 234 16.36 11.50 -8.27
N PRO A 235 16.30 10.84 -9.44
CA PRO A 235 17.45 10.14 -9.98
C PRO A 235 18.59 11.10 -10.27
N ALA A 236 19.81 10.65 -10.01
CA ALA A 236 21.01 11.42 -10.31
C ALA A 236 21.06 11.78 -11.81
N LYS A 237 21.57 12.97 -12.12
CA LYS A 237 21.63 13.48 -13.50
C LYS A 237 22.41 12.57 -14.45
N GLU A 238 23.37 11.81 -13.94
CA GLU A 238 24.14 10.81 -14.70
C GLU A 238 23.27 9.68 -15.29
N PHE A 239 22.11 9.39 -14.70
CA PHE A 239 21.14 8.43 -15.22
C PHE A 239 20.20 9.03 -16.28
N SER A 240 20.33 10.33 -16.57
CA SER A 240 19.50 11.06 -17.53
C SER A 240 20.17 11.16 -18.90
N TYR A 241 20.35 10.02 -19.57
CA TYR A 241 20.86 9.95 -20.94
C TYR A 241 19.76 9.50 -21.92
N GLY A 242 19.92 9.88 -23.18
CA GLY A 242 19.00 9.50 -24.25
C GLY A 242 19.70 9.44 -25.60
N CYS A 243 19.11 8.75 -26.57
CA CYS A 243 19.66 8.67 -27.91
C CYS A 243 19.45 9.98 -28.68
N THR A 244 20.31 10.26 -29.65
CA THR A 244 20.18 11.41 -30.57
C THR A 244 19.59 11.01 -31.93
N CYS A 245 18.95 9.84 -32.02
CA CYS A 245 18.41 9.28 -33.26
C CYS A 245 17.37 10.21 -33.90
N ARG A 246 17.66 10.71 -35.11
CA ARG A 246 16.74 11.56 -35.89
C ARG A 246 15.75 10.76 -36.74
N ASN A 247 16.03 9.48 -36.98
CA ASN A 247 15.18 8.55 -37.75
C ASN A 247 14.12 7.88 -36.87
N ASN A 248 13.85 8.43 -35.68
CA ASN A 248 12.92 7.87 -34.69
C ASN A 248 13.22 6.42 -34.28
N CYS A 249 14.51 6.07 -34.17
CA CYS A 249 14.99 4.72 -33.81
C CYS A 249 14.48 3.60 -34.73
N ARG A 250 14.14 3.91 -36.00
CA ARG A 250 13.75 2.91 -37.00
C ARG A 250 14.87 1.94 -37.34
N ASP A 251 16.11 2.44 -37.30
CA ASP A 251 17.30 1.60 -37.27
C ASP A 251 17.67 1.36 -35.80
N ILE A 252 17.13 0.29 -35.23
CA ILE A 252 17.15 0.04 -33.79
C ILE A 252 18.55 -0.35 -33.29
N GLU A 253 19.34 -1.02 -34.12
CA GLU A 253 20.72 -1.44 -33.82
C GLU A 253 21.69 -0.26 -33.76
N ALA A 254 21.38 0.83 -34.46
CA ALA A 254 22.12 2.08 -34.40
C ALA A 254 21.73 2.96 -33.19
N CYS A 255 20.69 2.60 -32.44
CA CYS A 255 20.23 3.39 -31.31
C CYS A 255 21.14 3.18 -30.09
N SER A 256 21.71 4.27 -29.56
CA SER A 256 22.56 4.20 -28.35
C SER A 256 21.83 3.65 -27.12
N CYS A 257 20.51 3.77 -27.04
CA CYS A 257 19.71 3.16 -25.96
C CYS A 257 19.75 1.62 -26.01
N ILE A 258 19.90 1.04 -27.22
CA ILE A 258 19.96 -0.42 -27.42
C ILE A 258 21.40 -0.92 -27.39
N GLN A 259 22.35 -0.15 -27.91
CA GLN A 259 23.77 -0.54 -27.88
C GLN A 259 24.31 -0.72 -26.46
N HIS A 260 23.78 0.03 -25.48
CA HIS A 260 24.12 -0.14 -24.06
C HIS A 260 23.30 -1.26 -23.37
N CYS A 261 22.36 -1.89 -24.08
CA CYS A 261 21.58 -3.01 -23.57
C CYS A 261 22.26 -4.33 -23.95
N GLU A 262 22.83 -5.04 -22.97
CA GLU A 262 23.49 -6.34 -23.18
C GLU A 262 22.58 -7.38 -23.87
N ALA A 263 21.26 -7.28 -23.67
CA ALA A 263 20.28 -8.19 -24.26
C ALA A 263 19.88 -7.84 -25.70
N GLY A 264 20.31 -6.69 -26.22
CA GLY A 264 19.87 -6.14 -27.51
C GLY A 264 18.39 -5.75 -27.52
N TYR A 265 17.84 -5.53 -28.71
CA TYR A 265 16.42 -5.22 -28.87
C TYR A 265 15.57 -6.52 -28.93
N PRO A 266 14.65 -6.75 -27.99
CA PRO A 266 14.03 -8.07 -27.84
C PRO A 266 12.67 -8.20 -28.52
N PHE A 267 12.29 -7.23 -29.35
CA PHE A 267 10.99 -7.22 -30.01
C PHE A 267 11.11 -7.48 -31.51
N LYS A 268 10.14 -8.22 -32.04
CA LYS A 268 9.94 -8.41 -33.48
C LYS A 268 8.47 -8.23 -33.80
N ASN A 269 8.15 -7.38 -34.77
CA ASN A 269 6.77 -7.07 -35.15
C ASN A 269 5.89 -6.65 -33.96
N GLY A 270 6.45 -5.87 -33.02
CA GLY A 270 5.73 -5.39 -31.82
C GLY A 270 5.47 -6.47 -30.76
N LYS A 271 6.08 -7.64 -30.87
CA LYS A 271 5.98 -8.72 -29.90
C LYS A 271 7.33 -9.05 -29.31
N LEU A 272 7.32 -9.33 -28.01
CA LEU A 272 8.47 -9.82 -27.31
C LEU A 272 8.74 -11.27 -27.75
N ILE A 273 9.92 -11.53 -28.30
CA ILE A 273 10.30 -12.85 -28.83
C ILE A 273 11.08 -13.71 -27.83
N ARG A 274 11.42 -13.15 -26.68
CA ARG A 274 12.32 -13.74 -25.69
C ARG A 274 11.75 -13.50 -24.29
N SER A 275 11.35 -14.59 -23.63
CA SER A 275 10.87 -14.56 -22.24
C SER A 275 11.98 -14.74 -21.20
N ASP A 276 13.21 -15.02 -21.64
CA ASP A 276 14.41 -15.13 -20.79
C ASP A 276 15.02 -13.78 -20.42
N ILE A 277 14.45 -12.69 -20.93
CA ILE A 277 14.95 -11.33 -20.72
C ILE A 277 14.31 -10.76 -19.46
N GLY A 278 15.11 -10.70 -18.38
CA GLY A 278 14.67 -10.13 -17.11
C GLY A 278 14.37 -8.63 -17.19
N ALA A 279 15.13 -7.88 -18.00
CA ALA A 279 14.89 -6.45 -18.16
C ALA A 279 15.32 -5.89 -19.52
N ILE A 280 14.61 -4.86 -19.97
CA ILE A 280 14.78 -4.17 -21.25
C ILE A 280 15.19 -2.71 -21.03
N TYR A 281 15.78 -2.06 -22.04
CA TYR A 281 16.05 -0.62 -21.98
C TYR A 281 15.26 0.13 -23.06
N GLU A 282 14.33 0.98 -22.62
CA GLU A 282 13.52 1.80 -23.53
C GLU A 282 14.10 3.19 -23.74
N CYS A 283 13.77 3.79 -24.88
CA CYS A 283 13.96 5.22 -25.08
C CYS A 283 13.13 6.02 -24.07
N ASN A 284 13.56 7.25 -23.78
CA ASN A 284 12.99 8.05 -22.71
C ASN A 284 12.82 9.52 -23.11
N SER A 285 12.34 10.36 -22.19
CA SER A 285 12.11 11.79 -22.42
C SER A 285 13.37 12.61 -22.80
N PHE A 286 14.58 12.07 -22.58
CA PHE A 286 15.84 12.70 -23.01
C PHE A 286 16.27 12.28 -24.43
N CYS A 287 15.58 11.31 -25.03
CA CYS A 287 15.86 10.87 -26.40
C CYS A 287 15.30 11.85 -27.43
N GLY A 288 15.98 12.00 -28.56
CA GLY A 288 15.51 12.76 -29.72
C GLY A 288 14.40 12.09 -30.53
N CYS A 289 13.97 10.88 -30.13
CA CYS A 289 12.87 10.14 -30.74
C CYS A 289 11.53 10.44 -30.05
N ASP A 290 10.43 10.37 -30.79
CA ASP A 290 9.08 10.67 -30.32
C ASP A 290 8.36 9.44 -29.74
N TYR A 291 7.07 9.58 -29.40
CA TYR A 291 6.19 8.53 -28.87
C TYR A 291 5.75 7.48 -29.91
N THR A 292 6.22 7.54 -31.15
CA THR A 292 6.04 6.47 -32.15
C THR A 292 7.31 5.62 -32.31
N CYS A 293 8.33 5.91 -31.51
CA CYS A 293 9.58 5.14 -31.46
C CYS A 293 9.31 3.65 -31.15
N PRO A 294 9.90 2.71 -31.91
CA PRO A 294 9.73 1.27 -31.68
C PRO A 294 10.40 0.79 -30.39
N ASN A 295 11.28 1.60 -29.77
CA ASN A 295 11.91 1.31 -28.49
C ASN A 295 11.17 1.95 -27.30
N ARG A 296 9.85 2.06 -27.40
CA ARG A 296 8.98 2.63 -26.37
C ARG A 296 7.75 1.73 -26.18
N ASN A 297 7.94 0.43 -25.93
CA ASN A 297 6.88 -0.57 -25.94
C ASN A 297 5.97 -0.48 -24.70
N ILE A 298 6.55 -0.46 -23.50
CA ILE A 298 5.80 -0.38 -22.23
C ILE A 298 5.20 1.02 -22.08
N GLN A 299 5.97 2.07 -22.42
CA GLN A 299 5.51 3.45 -22.28
C GLN A 299 4.51 3.91 -23.36
N ASN A 300 4.55 3.37 -24.59
CA ASN A 300 3.58 3.70 -25.62
C ASN A 300 2.33 2.87 -25.39
N ASN A 301 1.58 3.32 -24.39
CA ASN A 301 0.37 2.75 -23.82
C ASN A 301 -0.79 2.69 -24.84
N ASN A 302 -0.67 1.82 -25.84
CA ASN A 302 -1.69 1.65 -26.86
C ASN A 302 -2.75 0.63 -26.41
N MET A 303 -3.58 1.06 -25.46
CA MET A 303 -5.03 0.80 -25.40
C MET A 303 -5.51 -0.67 -25.52
N ASN A 304 -4.85 -1.62 -24.85
CA ASN A 304 -5.42 -2.96 -24.70
C ASN A 304 -6.33 -3.11 -23.47
N ASP A 305 -6.27 -2.19 -22.51
CA ASP A 305 -7.07 -2.29 -21.28
C ASP A 305 -8.58 -2.23 -21.53
N LYS A 306 -9.02 -1.60 -22.63
CA LYS A 306 -10.44 -1.59 -23.05
C LYS A 306 -10.95 -2.99 -23.40
N ASN A 307 -10.04 -3.91 -23.75
CA ASN A 307 -10.37 -5.32 -23.98
C ASN A 307 -10.17 -6.15 -22.72
N LEU A 308 -9.87 -5.55 -21.57
CA LEU A 308 -9.78 -6.24 -20.29
C LEU A 308 -11.03 -5.97 -19.46
N GLN A 309 -11.36 -6.91 -18.59
CA GLN A 309 -12.49 -6.82 -17.69
C GLN A 309 -12.10 -7.31 -16.31
N ILE A 310 -12.43 -6.53 -15.30
CA ILE A 310 -12.37 -6.97 -13.91
C ILE A 310 -13.60 -7.86 -13.68
N PHE A 311 -13.41 -9.06 -13.15
CA PHE A 311 -14.51 -9.96 -12.88
C PHE A 311 -14.37 -10.64 -11.53
N LYS A 312 -15.49 -10.94 -10.88
CA LYS A 312 -15.48 -11.72 -9.65
C LYS A 312 -15.19 -13.18 -9.96
N THR A 313 -14.17 -13.75 -9.32
CA THR A 313 -13.84 -15.17 -9.41
C THR A 313 -14.60 -15.95 -8.35
N SER A 314 -14.74 -17.26 -8.52
CA SER A 314 -15.45 -18.12 -7.58
C SER A 314 -14.72 -18.35 -6.24
N ASN A 315 -13.40 -18.13 -6.19
CA ASN A 315 -12.58 -18.56 -5.04
C ASN A 315 -11.34 -17.71 -4.73
N ARG A 316 -11.03 -16.68 -5.54
CA ARG A 316 -9.80 -15.87 -5.43
C ARG A 316 -10.10 -14.36 -5.36
N GLY A 317 -11.34 -13.99 -5.05
CA GLY A 317 -11.76 -12.59 -5.05
C GLY A 317 -11.90 -12.05 -6.47
N TRP A 318 -11.46 -10.81 -6.69
CA TRP A 318 -11.51 -10.16 -8.00
C TRP A 318 -10.34 -10.61 -8.89
N GLY A 319 -10.62 -10.81 -10.18
CA GLY A 319 -9.66 -11.23 -11.20
C GLY A 319 -9.72 -10.33 -12.44
N VAL A 320 -8.79 -10.53 -13.37
CA VAL A 320 -8.82 -9.88 -14.69
C VAL A 320 -8.99 -10.93 -15.77
N ARG A 321 -9.86 -10.70 -16.75
CA ARG A 321 -9.95 -11.53 -17.96
C ARG A 321 -9.85 -10.68 -19.22
N THR A 322 -9.41 -11.31 -20.31
CA THR A 322 -9.42 -10.67 -21.63
C THR A 322 -10.75 -10.88 -22.35
N LEU A 323 -11.24 -9.87 -23.07
CA LEU A 323 -12.44 -9.89 -23.90
C LEU A 323 -12.10 -10.18 -25.39
N LYS A 324 -10.81 -10.30 -25.72
CA LYS A 324 -10.31 -10.68 -27.05
C LYS A 324 -9.14 -11.67 -26.95
N PRO A 325 -8.88 -12.50 -27.96
CA PRO A 325 -7.68 -13.33 -27.98
C PRO A 325 -6.41 -12.46 -27.92
N ILE A 326 -5.42 -12.88 -27.15
CA ILE A 326 -4.10 -12.23 -27.05
C ILE A 326 -3.08 -13.22 -27.60
N LYS A 327 -2.16 -12.77 -28.44
CA LYS A 327 -1.12 -13.62 -29.00
C LYS A 327 0.11 -13.64 -28.11
N GLU A 328 0.85 -14.73 -28.15
CA GLU A 328 2.14 -14.84 -27.48
C GLU A 328 3.06 -13.65 -27.82
N GLY A 329 3.78 -13.16 -26.80
CA GLY A 329 4.69 -12.03 -26.88
C GLY A 329 4.03 -10.65 -26.93
N SER A 330 2.69 -10.57 -27.00
CA SER A 330 1.98 -9.29 -26.99
C SER A 330 2.03 -8.62 -25.62
N PHE A 331 2.25 -7.31 -25.62
CA PHE A 331 2.06 -6.46 -24.44
C PHE A 331 0.58 -6.45 -24.02
N VAL A 332 0.34 -6.58 -22.72
CA VAL A 332 -1.01 -6.64 -22.14
C VAL A 332 -1.34 -5.34 -21.40
N THR A 333 -0.57 -5.02 -20.36
CA THR A 333 -0.73 -3.79 -19.56
C THR A 333 0.54 -3.58 -18.72
N GLU A 334 0.76 -2.36 -18.25
CA GLU A 334 1.75 -2.06 -17.21
C GLU A 334 1.22 -2.39 -15.81
N HIS A 335 2.09 -2.62 -14.83
CA HIS A 335 1.78 -2.48 -13.41
C HIS A 335 2.10 -1.07 -12.94
N VAL A 336 1.10 -0.37 -12.41
CA VAL A 336 1.27 1.03 -11.93
C VAL A 336 0.86 1.21 -10.48
N GLY A 337 1.48 2.17 -9.81
CA GLY A 337 1.21 2.53 -8.43
C GLY A 337 2.10 3.64 -7.88
N GLU A 338 2.22 3.70 -6.56
CA GLU A 338 3.11 4.63 -5.84
C GLU A 338 4.51 4.07 -5.77
N ILE A 339 5.49 4.79 -6.30
CA ILE A 339 6.90 4.44 -6.11
C ILE A 339 7.31 4.93 -4.72
N ILE A 340 7.60 3.99 -3.83
CA ILE A 340 8.03 4.22 -2.44
C ILE A 340 9.43 3.67 -2.21
N ASN A 341 10.13 4.18 -1.19
CA ASN A 341 11.41 3.61 -0.76
C ASN A 341 11.23 2.52 0.30
N SER A 342 12.31 1.79 0.59
CA SER A 342 12.33 0.70 1.58
C SER A 342 11.84 1.13 2.97
N ARG A 343 12.15 2.36 3.42
CA ARG A 343 11.67 2.89 4.71
C ARG A 343 10.14 3.01 4.72
N THR A 344 9.56 3.63 3.70
CA THR A 344 8.10 3.76 3.58
C THR A 344 7.44 2.38 3.42
N SER A 345 8.05 1.47 2.64
CA SER A 345 7.54 0.10 2.46
C SER A 345 7.45 -0.64 3.79
N MET A 346 8.53 -0.64 4.58
CA MET A 346 8.57 -1.26 5.91
C MET A 346 7.59 -0.61 6.91
N LEU A 347 7.40 0.71 6.82
CA LEU A 347 6.45 1.41 7.67
C LEU A 347 5.01 0.99 7.36
N ARG A 348 4.66 0.89 6.07
CA ARG A 348 3.31 0.51 5.62
C ARG A 348 3.01 -0.97 5.82
N SER A 349 4.02 -1.84 5.67
CA SER A 349 3.83 -3.30 5.78
C SER A 349 3.20 -3.71 7.10
N ILE A 350 3.53 -3.03 8.21
CA ILE A 350 2.94 -3.30 9.52
C ILE A 350 1.40 -3.15 9.53
N CYS A 351 0.87 -2.14 8.84
CA CYS A 351 -0.58 -1.94 8.72
C CYS A 351 -1.19 -2.99 7.79
N TYR A 352 -0.56 -3.18 6.63
CA TYR A 352 -1.04 -4.06 5.58
C TYR A 352 -1.03 -5.54 5.97
N ASP A 353 -0.02 -6.01 6.69
CA ASP A 353 0.06 -7.38 7.23
C ASP A 353 -1.13 -7.66 8.16
N LYS A 354 -1.51 -6.68 8.99
CA LYS A 354 -2.65 -6.81 9.90
C LYS A 354 -4.00 -6.78 9.18
N LEU A 355 -4.09 -6.09 8.05
CA LEU A 355 -5.28 -5.99 7.21
C LEU A 355 -5.28 -7.01 6.06
N ASN A 356 -4.30 -7.90 6.02
CA ASN A 356 -4.15 -8.93 4.99
C ASN A 356 -4.14 -8.34 3.54
N MET A 357 -3.56 -7.16 3.39
CA MET A 357 -3.48 -6.42 2.13
C MET A 357 -2.10 -6.54 1.51
N MET A 358 -1.98 -6.99 0.26
CA MET A 358 -0.68 -7.07 -0.41
C MET A 358 -0.80 -6.78 -1.90
N ALA A 359 -0.33 -5.59 -2.29
CA ALA A 359 -0.22 -5.17 -3.67
C ALA A 359 1.09 -4.40 -3.87
N TYR A 360 2.22 -5.13 -3.83
CA TYR A 360 3.55 -4.56 -4.02
C TYR A 360 4.35 -5.29 -5.09
N PHE A 361 5.20 -4.53 -5.78
CA PHE A 361 6.30 -5.06 -6.57
C PHE A 361 7.62 -4.43 -6.14
N ASP A 362 8.64 -5.25 -5.89
CA ASP A 362 10.00 -4.76 -5.68
C ASP A 362 10.56 -4.22 -7.02
N LEU A 363 11.24 -3.07 -6.96
CA LEU A 363 11.89 -2.42 -8.09
C LEU A 363 13.41 -2.51 -7.92
N ASP A 364 13.99 -3.57 -8.46
CA ASP A 364 15.39 -3.98 -8.32
C ASP A 364 16.40 -2.97 -8.91
N TYR A 365 15.97 -2.09 -9.82
CA TYR A 365 16.83 -1.12 -10.52
C TYR A 365 16.72 0.32 -9.98
N GLY A 366 16.18 0.51 -8.77
CA GLY A 366 16.08 1.82 -8.12
C GLY A 366 17.43 2.52 -7.79
N PHE A 367 17.39 3.84 -7.64
CA PHE A 367 18.56 4.71 -7.47
C PHE A 367 18.70 5.35 -6.06
N ASP A 368 17.80 5.07 -5.11
CA ASP A 368 17.86 5.61 -3.75
C ASP A 368 18.93 4.86 -2.93
N SER A 369 20.11 5.48 -2.78
CA SER A 369 21.32 4.86 -2.25
C SER A 369 21.70 5.41 -0.89
N ASP A 370 21.08 4.94 0.19
CA ASP A 370 21.57 5.26 1.54
C ASP A 370 22.28 4.07 2.23
N LYS A 371 22.04 2.80 1.87
CA LYS A 371 22.64 1.63 2.58
C LYS A 371 22.86 0.35 1.74
N GLY A 372 23.34 0.45 0.50
CA GLY A 372 23.78 -0.71 -0.29
C GLY A 372 22.70 -1.75 -0.64
N SER A 373 21.44 -1.50 -0.27
CA SER A 373 20.27 -2.35 -0.55
C SER A 373 19.30 -1.51 -1.37
N LYS A 374 19.45 -1.56 -2.69
CA LYS A 374 18.52 -0.92 -3.62
C LYS A 374 17.21 -1.68 -3.60
N ILE A 375 16.15 -1.14 -2.99
CA ILE A 375 14.79 -1.63 -3.22
C ILE A 375 13.84 -0.42 -3.10
N LEU A 376 13.54 0.21 -4.23
CA LEU A 376 12.27 0.94 -4.36
C LEU A 376 11.17 -0.11 -4.48
N CYS A 377 9.95 0.21 -4.08
CA CYS A 377 8.80 -0.67 -4.28
C CYS A 377 7.70 0.12 -5.01
N LEU A 378 6.88 -0.58 -5.77
CA LEU A 378 5.67 -0.06 -6.37
C LEU A 378 4.47 -0.53 -5.53
N ASP A 379 3.83 0.38 -4.81
CA ASP A 379 2.64 0.14 -3.98
C ASP A 379 1.36 0.45 -4.77
N SER A 380 0.57 -0.58 -5.08
CA SER A 380 -0.69 -0.48 -5.81
C SER A 380 -1.93 -0.75 -4.94
N ASN A 381 -1.80 -0.60 -3.61
CA ASN A 381 -2.91 -0.83 -2.68
C ASN A 381 -4.04 0.20 -2.82
N TYR A 382 -3.72 1.49 -3.05
CA TYR A 382 -4.69 2.58 -3.22
C TYR A 382 -4.71 3.16 -4.63
N TRP A 383 -3.55 3.59 -5.12
CA TRP A 383 -3.35 4.11 -6.47
C TRP A 383 -2.91 2.99 -7.41
N CYS A 384 -3.64 2.74 -8.49
CA CYS A 384 -3.47 1.50 -9.22
C CYS A 384 -4.06 1.54 -10.64
N ASN A 385 -3.80 0.49 -11.42
CA ASN A 385 -4.60 0.19 -12.61
C ASN A 385 -5.23 -1.21 -12.50
N ILE A 386 -5.79 -1.69 -13.61
CA ILE A 386 -6.46 -2.99 -13.69
C ILE A 386 -5.55 -4.17 -13.28
N SER A 387 -4.23 -4.03 -13.47
CA SER A 387 -3.30 -5.14 -13.23
C SER A 387 -3.20 -5.56 -11.76
N ARG A 388 -3.56 -4.69 -10.80
CA ARG A 388 -3.62 -5.04 -9.37
C ARG A 388 -4.51 -6.25 -9.07
N PHE A 389 -5.49 -6.52 -9.93
CA PHE A 389 -6.48 -7.58 -9.77
C PHE A 389 -6.03 -8.89 -10.45
N MET A 390 -4.83 -8.96 -11.03
CA MET A 390 -4.35 -10.18 -11.67
C MET A 390 -3.96 -11.22 -10.63
N ASN A 391 -4.70 -12.32 -10.57
CA ASN A 391 -4.47 -13.38 -9.60
C ASN A 391 -3.22 -14.21 -9.87
N HIS A 392 -2.79 -14.94 -8.84
CA HIS A 392 -1.76 -15.95 -8.98
C HIS A 392 -2.25 -17.19 -9.75
N SER A 393 -1.37 -17.74 -10.60
CA SER A 393 -1.41 -19.13 -11.06
C SER A 393 -0.01 -19.74 -11.07
N CYS A 394 0.10 -21.02 -10.68
CA CYS A 394 1.33 -21.80 -10.86
C CYS A 394 1.62 -22.15 -12.34
N ASP A 395 0.61 -22.03 -13.20
CA ASP A 395 0.72 -22.13 -14.67
C ASP A 395 0.22 -20.81 -15.26
N ALA A 396 0.94 -19.73 -14.95
CA ALA A 396 0.60 -18.37 -15.36
C ALA A 396 0.64 -18.22 -16.88
N ASN A 397 -0.25 -17.39 -17.42
CA ASN A 397 -0.27 -17.06 -18.85
C ASN A 397 0.37 -15.71 -19.17
N LEU A 398 0.71 -14.93 -18.15
CA LEU A 398 1.48 -13.71 -18.25
C LEU A 398 2.83 -13.85 -17.55
N PHE A 399 3.82 -13.12 -18.06
CA PHE A 399 5.08 -12.84 -17.39
C PHE A 399 5.33 -11.34 -17.40
N PHE A 400 6.18 -10.88 -16.49
CA PHE A 400 6.55 -9.47 -16.40
C PHE A 400 7.95 -9.23 -16.95
N VAL A 401 8.15 -8.03 -17.49
CA VAL A 401 9.43 -7.51 -17.95
C VAL A 401 9.64 -6.14 -17.32
N GLU A 402 10.85 -5.93 -16.84
CA GLU A 402 11.23 -4.71 -16.15
C GLU A 402 11.99 -3.77 -17.09
N THR A 403 11.82 -2.46 -16.94
CA THR A 403 12.74 -1.52 -17.60
C THR A 403 13.98 -1.29 -16.73
N LYS A 404 15.17 -1.40 -17.33
CA LYS A 404 16.46 -0.95 -16.77
C LYS A 404 16.58 0.58 -16.79
N ASP A 405 15.48 1.29 -16.54
CA ASP A 405 15.50 2.74 -16.43
C ASP A 405 15.89 3.11 -14.99
N MET A 406 17.15 3.48 -14.82
CA MET A 406 17.72 3.94 -13.55
C MET A 406 17.03 5.20 -13.00
N ARG A 407 16.11 5.82 -13.75
CA ARG A 407 15.30 6.96 -13.29
C ARG A 407 14.06 6.50 -12.56
N PHE A 408 13.28 5.59 -13.14
CA PHE A 408 12.18 4.87 -12.49
C PHE A 408 11.86 3.62 -13.32
N GLN A 409 12.08 2.45 -12.74
CA GLN A 409 11.74 1.17 -13.34
C GLN A 409 10.23 1.06 -13.57
N ARG A 410 9.85 0.55 -14.75
CA ARG A 410 8.48 0.22 -15.15
C ARG A 410 8.35 -1.29 -15.25
N ILE A 411 7.14 -1.79 -15.03
CA ILE A 411 6.84 -3.24 -15.08
C ILE A 411 5.77 -3.46 -16.15
N GLY A 412 6.13 -4.09 -17.26
CA GLY A 412 5.20 -4.45 -18.32
C GLY A 412 4.82 -5.93 -18.27
N PHE A 413 3.55 -6.26 -18.43
CA PHE A 413 3.09 -7.64 -18.56
C PHE A 413 2.93 -8.04 -20.02
N PHE A 414 3.44 -9.22 -20.36
CA PHE A 414 3.42 -9.80 -21.69
C PHE A 414 2.80 -11.20 -21.67
N ALA A 415 2.13 -11.57 -22.76
CA ALA A 415 1.56 -12.90 -22.91
C ALA A 415 2.65 -13.96 -23.12
N GLN A 416 2.68 -14.97 -22.25
CA GLN A 416 3.63 -16.10 -22.34
C GLN A 416 3.24 -17.12 -23.40
N ARG A 417 1.97 -17.12 -23.82
CA ARG A 417 1.38 -18.04 -24.79
C ARG A 417 0.17 -17.39 -25.43
N ASP A 418 -0.39 -18.01 -26.47
CA ASP A 418 -1.69 -17.58 -27.00
C ASP A 418 -2.78 -17.74 -25.93
N ILE A 419 -3.52 -16.65 -25.67
CA ILE A 419 -4.59 -16.57 -24.68
C ILE A 419 -5.92 -16.41 -25.41
N SER A 420 -6.87 -17.27 -25.09
CA SER A 420 -8.21 -17.21 -25.68
C SER A 420 -9.05 -16.09 -25.07
N LYS A 421 -10.10 -15.67 -25.79
CA LYS A 421 -11.10 -14.75 -25.24
C LYS A 421 -11.74 -15.35 -23.97
N ASN A 422 -12.05 -14.48 -23.01
CA ASN A 422 -12.63 -14.78 -21.70
C ASN A 422 -11.75 -15.62 -20.77
N THR A 423 -10.47 -15.84 -21.11
CA THR A 423 -9.51 -16.46 -20.21
C THR A 423 -9.05 -15.47 -19.13
N GLU A 424 -8.98 -15.93 -17.88
CA GLU A 424 -8.40 -15.18 -16.76
C GLU A 424 -6.90 -14.94 -17.01
N LEU A 425 -6.45 -13.71 -16.78
CA LEU A 425 -5.06 -13.30 -16.84
C LEU A 425 -4.43 -13.48 -15.46
N THR A 426 -3.34 -14.24 -15.41
CA THR A 426 -2.71 -14.67 -14.16
C THR A 426 -1.20 -14.54 -14.20
N LEU A 427 -0.61 -14.31 -13.03
CA LEU A 427 0.82 -14.13 -12.82
C LEU A 427 1.39 -15.23 -11.93
N ASP A 428 2.67 -15.53 -12.09
CA ASP A 428 3.40 -16.31 -11.08
C ASP A 428 3.95 -15.35 -10.03
N TYR A 429 3.37 -15.35 -8.82
CA TYR A 429 3.79 -14.50 -7.70
C TYR A 429 5.10 -14.97 -7.05
N ARG A 430 5.71 -16.05 -7.56
CA ARG A 430 6.97 -16.64 -7.08
C ARG A 430 6.97 -16.91 -5.57
N ILE A 431 5.81 -17.33 -5.08
CA ILE A 431 5.52 -17.56 -3.67
C ILE A 431 6.49 -18.61 -3.12
N GLN A 432 7.20 -18.25 -2.06
CA GLN A 432 8.15 -19.16 -1.40
C GLN A 432 7.59 -19.78 -0.12
N ASN A 433 6.46 -19.27 0.39
CA ASN A 433 5.82 -19.79 1.60
C ASN A 433 5.17 -21.17 1.30
N PRO A 434 5.67 -22.28 1.88
CA PRO A 434 5.11 -23.61 1.64
C PRO A 434 3.71 -23.78 2.25
N GLU A 435 3.32 -22.93 3.20
CA GLU A 435 1.98 -22.95 3.83
C GLU A 435 0.92 -22.21 3.00
N PHE A 436 1.32 -21.58 1.90
CA PHE A 436 0.39 -20.86 1.03
C PHE A 436 -0.66 -21.79 0.41
N GLU A 437 -1.93 -21.50 0.68
CA GLU A 437 -3.06 -22.23 0.10
C GLU A 437 -3.37 -21.71 -1.31
N CYS A 438 -2.82 -22.39 -2.33
CA CYS A 438 -3.03 -21.98 -3.72
C CYS A 438 -4.34 -22.53 -4.31
N LEU A 439 -5.21 -21.61 -4.73
CA LEU A 439 -6.51 -21.91 -5.34
C LEU A 439 -6.53 -21.75 -6.87
N CYS A 440 -5.36 -21.79 -7.54
CA CYS A 440 -5.25 -21.55 -8.98
C CYS A 440 -5.88 -22.62 -9.89
N GLY A 441 -6.22 -23.81 -9.35
CA GLY A 441 -6.83 -24.91 -10.11
C GLY A 441 -5.92 -25.61 -11.12
N SER A 442 -4.67 -25.18 -11.30
CA SER A 442 -3.75 -25.77 -12.28
C SER A 442 -3.42 -27.24 -11.96
N LYS A 443 -3.26 -28.06 -13.02
CA LYS A 443 -2.71 -29.41 -12.92
C LYS A 443 -1.26 -29.39 -12.44
N PHE A 444 -0.53 -28.31 -12.72
CA PHE A 444 0.86 -28.09 -12.33
C PHE A 444 1.01 -27.24 -11.06
N CYS A 445 -0.02 -27.21 -10.20
CA CYS A 445 0.03 -26.44 -8.95
C CYS A 445 1.14 -26.93 -8.02
N ARG A 446 2.01 -26.00 -7.59
CA ARG A 446 3.15 -26.28 -6.70
C ARG A 446 2.77 -26.45 -5.23
N PHE A 447 1.57 -26.01 -4.84
CA PHE A 447 1.08 -26.00 -3.45
C PHE A 447 -0.05 -27.01 -3.20
N LYS A 448 -0.32 -27.92 -4.14
CA LYS A 448 -1.28 -29.00 -3.89
C LYS A 448 -0.80 -29.85 -2.72
N LYS A 449 -1.56 -29.86 -1.62
CA LYS A 449 -1.41 -30.89 -0.59
C LYS A 449 -1.60 -32.24 -1.29
N LYS A 450 -0.58 -33.10 -1.26
CA LYS A 450 -0.75 -34.50 -1.66
C LYS A 450 -1.78 -35.08 -0.70
N ILE A 451 -2.97 -35.38 -1.23
CA ILE A 451 -4.02 -36.11 -0.50
C ILE A 451 -3.54 -37.55 -0.30
#